data_AF-A0A7C5D8L3-F1
#
_entry.id   AF-A0A7C5D8L3-F1
#
_cell.length_a   1.000
_cell.length_b   1.000
_cell.length_c   1.000
_cell.angle_alpha   90.00
_cell.angle_beta   90.00
_cell.angle_gamma   90.00
#
_symmetry.space_group_name_H-M   'P 1'
#
loop_
_entity.id
_entity.type
_entity.pdbx_description
1 polymer ?
#
loop_
_entity_poly.entity_id
_entity_poly.type
_entity_poly.pdbx_seq_one_letter_code
_entity_poly.pdbx_strand_id
1 'polypeptide(L)' 'MMKIAVSSCLLGEKIRFDGGHKHDRFITGELGHFAEFVPFCPEHLAFGTPRPTIRLVHEDNGIAVHSN' A
#
# COMPACT_ATOMS: atom_id res chain seq x y z
N MET A 1 -20.53 -12.38 -2.52
CA MET A 1 -19.46 -11.55 -3.10
C MET A 1 -18.17 -11.86 -2.36
N MET A 2 -17.05 -12.02 -3.06
CA MET A 2 -15.76 -12.37 -2.43
C MET A 2 -15.12 -11.12 -1.82
N LYS A 3 -14.62 -11.21 -0.58
CA LYS A 3 -13.89 -10.11 0.07
C LYS A 3 -12.39 -10.25 -0.21
N ILE A 4 -11.76 -9.18 -0.68
CA ILE A 4 -10.33 -9.17 -1.00
C ILE A 4 -9.69 -7.98 -0.29
N ALA A 5 -8.63 -8.23 0.48
CA ALA A 5 -7.83 -7.14 1.04
C ALA A 5 -7.01 -6.47 -0.08
N VAL A 6 -7.05 -5.14 -0.15
CA VAL A 6 -6.35 -4.36 -1.17
C VAL A 6 -5.59 -3.23 -0.50
N SER A 7 -4.39 -2.94 -0.99
CA SER A 7 -3.61 -1.79 -0.53
C SER A 7 -4.44 -0.51 -0.64
N SER A 8 -4.72 0.16 0.48
CA SER A 8 -5.64 1.32 0.52
C SER A 8 -5.28 2.41 -0.49
N CYS A 9 -3.99 2.64 -0.74
CA CYS A 9 -3.53 3.63 -1.71
C CYS A 9 -3.98 3.33 -3.16
N LEU A 10 -4.22 2.06 -3.51
CA LEU A 10 -4.76 1.64 -4.80
C LEU A 10 -6.25 1.98 -4.94
N LEU A 11 -6.94 2.18 -3.82
CA LEU A 11 -8.33 2.62 -3.78
C LEU A 11 -8.47 4.16 -3.74
N GLY A 12 -7.36 4.89 -3.77
CA GLY A 12 -7.34 6.36 -3.79
C GLY A 12 -7.09 7.03 -2.44
N GLU A 13 -6.92 6.25 -1.37
CA GLU A 13 -6.56 6.77 -0.04
C GLU A 13 -5.18 7.44 -0.07
N LYS A 14 -5.10 8.68 0.44
CA LYS A 14 -3.89 9.51 0.45
C LYS A 14 -2.91 9.14 1.56
N ILE A 15 -2.51 7.86 1.58
CA ILE A 15 -1.75 7.23 2.67
C ILE A 15 -0.36 6.70 2.25
N ARG A 16 0.08 7.04 1.02
CA ARG A 16 1.46 6.75 0.59
C ARG A 16 2.47 7.54 1.41
N PHE A 17 3.75 7.16 1.29
CA PHE A 17 4.84 7.79 2.02
C PHE A 17 4.92 9.31 1.76
N ASP A 18 4.55 9.75 0.55
CA ASP A 18 4.55 11.14 0.08
C ASP A 18 3.23 11.90 0.38
N GLY A 19 2.27 11.28 1.08
CA GLY A 19 0.94 11.86 1.27
C GLY A 19 0.03 11.78 0.04
N GLY A 20 0.49 11.14 -1.03
CA GLY A 20 -0.30 10.85 -2.22
C GLY A 20 -1.06 9.52 -2.14
N HIS A 21 -1.59 9.11 -3.29
CA HIS A 21 -2.23 7.82 -3.50
C HIS A 21 -1.74 7.19 -4.82
N LYS A 22 -2.18 5.98 -5.13
CA LYS A 22 -1.88 5.29 -6.40
C LYS A 22 -3.14 4.64 -6.94
N HIS A 23 -4.20 5.44 -7.08
CA HIS A 23 -5.52 4.91 -7.45
C HIS A 23 -5.42 4.11 -8.75
N ASP A 24 -5.85 2.85 -8.70
CA ASP A 24 -5.82 1.92 -9.81
C ASP A 24 -7.24 1.70 -10.33
N ARG A 25 -7.47 2.12 -11.58
CA ARG A 25 -8.78 2.07 -12.23
C ARG A 25 -9.23 0.66 -12.59
N PHE A 26 -8.29 -0.27 -12.79
CA PHE A 26 -8.64 -1.65 -13.08
C PHE A 26 -9.20 -2.32 -11.82
N ILE A 27 -8.60 -2.03 -10.66
CA ILE A 27 -9.10 -2.51 -9.37
C ILE A 27 -10.49 -1.95 -9.09
N THR A 28 -10.66 -0.62 -9.09
CA THR A 28 -11.94 0.00 -8.70
C THR A 28 -13.04 -0.10 -9.75
N GLY A 29 -12.69 -0.26 -11.03
CA GLY A 29 -13.62 -0.46 -12.12
C GLY A 29 -13.89 -1.95 -12.39
N GLU A 30 -13.01 -2.57 -13.19
CA GLU A 30 -13.23 -3.92 -13.72
C GLU A 30 -13.35 -4.98 -12.62
N LEU A 31 -12.38 -5.04 -11.69
CA LEU A 31 -12.40 -6.03 -10.62
C LEU A 31 -13.48 -5.75 -9.56
N GLY A 32 -13.87 -4.48 -9.39
CA GLY A 32 -14.93 -4.06 -8.47
C GLY A 32 -16.29 -4.67 -8.78
N HIS A 33 -16.52 -5.11 -10.02
CA HIS A 33 -17.72 -5.85 -10.39
C HIS A 33 -17.81 -7.26 -9.77
N PHE A 34 -16.67 -7.83 -9.36
CA PHE A 34 -16.57 -9.23 -8.93
C PHE A 34 -16.26 -9.41 -7.45
N ALA A 35 -15.76 -8.37 -6.77
CA ALA A 35 -15.30 -8.44 -5.39
C ALA A 35 -15.66 -7.21 -4.55
N GLU A 36 -15.74 -7.39 -3.25
CA GLU A 36 -15.79 -6.32 -2.25
C GLU A 36 -14.36 -6.09 -1.72
N PHE A 37 -13.83 -4.88 -1.88
CA PHE A 37 -12.47 -4.58 -1.44
C PHE A 37 -12.42 -4.08 -0.01
N VAL A 38 -11.54 -4.70 0.79
CA VAL A 38 -11.24 -4.30 2.16
C VAL A 38 -9.93 -3.49 2.14
N PRO A 39 -9.96 -2.17 2.39
CA PRO A 39 -8.77 -1.33 2.38
C PRO A 39 -7.82 -1.72 3.53
N PHE A 40 -6.54 -1.91 3.23
CA PHE A 40 -5.49 -2.12 4.24
C PHE A 40 -4.16 -1.48 3.82
N CYS A 41 -3.49 -0.78 4.74
CA CYS A 41 -2.10 -0.36 4.54
C CYS A 41 -1.31 -0.53 5.85
N PRO A 42 -0.43 -1.52 5.96
CA PRO A 42 0.31 -1.77 7.20
C PRO A 42 1.27 -0.61 7.51
N GLU A 43 1.89 -0.01 6.48
CA GLU A 43 2.87 1.05 6.66
C GLU A 43 2.23 2.35 7.20
N HIS A 44 1.02 2.70 6.76
CA HIS A 44 0.33 3.87 7.30
C HIS A 44 -0.06 3.67 8.77
N LEU A 45 -0.51 2.46 9.13
CA LEU A 45 -0.84 2.12 10.51
C LEU A 45 0.39 2.12 11.42
N ALA A 46 1.55 1.68 10.91
CA ALA A 46 2.78 1.57 11.69
C ALA A 46 3.57 2.88 11.76
N PHE A 47 3.66 3.64 10.66
CA PHE A 47 4.58 4.78 10.52
C PHE A 47 3.88 6.11 10.20
N GLY A 48 2.57 6.09 9.93
CA GLY A 48 1.82 7.27 9.51
C GLY A 48 2.07 7.73 8.07
N THR A 49 1.60 8.94 7.79
CA THR A 49 1.72 9.63 6.50
C THR A 49 1.83 11.15 6.73
N PRO A 50 2.82 11.85 6.15
CA PRO A 50 3.91 11.32 5.32
C PRO A 50 4.95 10.57 6.16
N ARG A 51 5.76 9.74 5.50
CA ARG A 51 6.88 9.01 6.10
C ARG A 51 8.02 8.90 5.08
N PRO A 52 9.28 8.66 5.52
CA PRO A 52 10.35 8.42 4.58
C PRO A 52 10.18 7.11 3.81
N THR A 53 10.86 7.00 2.67
CA THR A 53 10.86 5.76 1.89
C THR A 53 11.65 4.66 2.60
N ILE A 54 11.12 3.45 2.61
CA ILE A 54 11.76 2.29 3.22
C ILE A 54 12.16 1.30 2.11
N ARG A 55 13.35 0.71 2.22
CA ARG A 55 13.83 -0.36 1.34
C ARG A 55 14.33 -1.53 2.16
N LEU A 56 13.97 -2.74 1.74
CA LEU A 56 14.63 -3.95 2.20
C LEU A 56 15.78 -4.24 1.25
N VAL A 57 17.00 -4.31 1.79
CA VAL A 57 18.24 -4.51 1.05
C VAL A 57 18.89 -5.80 1.50
N HIS A 58 19.35 -6.61 0.55
CA HIS A 58 20.18 -7.77 0.84
C HIS A 58 21.63 -7.31 1.02
N GLU A 59 22.19 -7.60 2.19
CA GLU A 59 23.58 -7.39 2.55
C GLU A 59 24.23 -8.73 2.90
N ASP A 60 25.56 -8.75 3.06
CA ASP A 60 26.32 -9.98 3.32
C ASP A 60 25.83 -10.73 4.58
N ASN A 61 25.29 -10.00 5.56
CA ASN A 61 24.80 -10.53 6.84
C ASN A 61 23.27 -10.77 6.87
N GLY A 62 22.55 -10.60 5.76
CA GLY A 62 21.10 -10.85 5.69
C GLY A 62 20.30 -9.72 5.05
N ILE A 63 19.06 -9.52 5.52
CA ILE A 63 18.19 -8.45 5.02
C ILE A 63 18.23 -7.27 6.00
N ALA A 64 18.60 -6.09 5.50
CA ALA A 64 18.62 -4.84 6.25
C ALA A 64 17.48 -3.91 5.80
N VAL A 65 16.99 -3.07 6.72
CA VAL A 65 15.98 -2.03 6.43
C VAL A 65 16.70 -0.69 6.29
N HIS A 66 16.59 -0.07 5.13
CA HIS A 66 17.14 1.26 4.85
C HIS A 66 16.00 2.28 4.75
N SER A 67 16.07 3.34 5.54
CA SER A 67 15.18 4.51 5.45
C SER A 67 15.97 5.70 4.94
N ASN A 68 15.42 6.44 3.98
CA ASN A 68 15.96 7.74 3.58
C ASN A 68 15.54 8.85 4.54
#